data_AF-A0A820DAI3-F1
#
_entry.id   AF-A0A820DAI3-F1
#
_cell.length_a   1.000
_cell.length_b   1.000
_cell.length_c   1.000
_cell.angle_alpha   90.00
_cell.angle_beta   90.00
_cell.angle_gamma   90.00
#
_symmetry.space_group_name_H-M   'P 1'
#
loop_
_entity.id
_entity.type
_entity.pdbx_description
1 polymer ?
#
loop_
_entity_poly.entity_id
_entity_poly.type
_entity_poly.pdbx_seq_one_letter_code
_entity_poly.pdbx_strand_id
1 'polypeptide(L)'
;MPEEIIDLNAIATDRHSINSSDKPKEVTFNRVHSILYGDPSTKLIYDNAQKYFNKTFDQTYPHTFLKEDIFISIIQNIHPLLNLQFIVEVGSFTGNSASIMGNVLKKSYPGSFVLCIDTWLGDLNMWVNKVVWKHLSVSEDSRPTVYYQFLINIIKQNLTEIILPVSMTSILGARFLQTYQFYPQVIYLDSAHEQGETLIELSLYWNLLQPGGILFGDDWNWRS
;
A
#
# COMPACT_ATOMS: atom_id res chain seq x y z
N MET A 1 -16.59 -27.53 -13.87
CA MET A 1 -16.85 -26.10 -13.60
C MET A 1 -16.48 -25.34 -14.88
N PRO A 2 -17.28 -24.39 -15.36
CA PRO A 2 -17.00 -23.72 -16.63
C PRO A 2 -15.75 -22.84 -16.50
N GLU A 3 -14.90 -22.86 -17.53
CA GLU A 3 -13.59 -22.18 -17.65
C GLU A 3 -13.68 -20.64 -17.79
N GLU A 4 -14.73 -19.99 -17.29
CA GLU A 4 -15.03 -18.57 -17.54
C GLU A 4 -14.92 -17.67 -16.29
N ILE A 5 -13.93 -17.87 -15.41
CA ILE A 5 -13.82 -17.06 -14.18
C ILE A 5 -12.76 -15.94 -14.26
N ILE A 6 -11.87 -15.95 -15.26
CA ILE A 6 -10.92 -14.84 -15.45
C ILE A 6 -10.91 -14.44 -16.92
N ASP A 7 -11.66 -13.39 -17.25
CA ASP A 7 -11.46 -12.69 -18.51
C ASP A 7 -10.11 -11.96 -18.45
N LEU A 8 -9.04 -12.63 -18.86
CA LEU A 8 -7.71 -12.03 -18.99
C LEU A 8 -7.68 -10.92 -20.06
N ASN A 9 -8.69 -10.82 -20.94
CA ASN A 9 -8.83 -9.68 -21.86
C ASN A 9 -9.42 -8.43 -21.18
N ALA A 10 -9.96 -8.54 -19.97
CA ALA A 10 -10.33 -7.38 -19.14
C ALA A 10 -9.11 -6.67 -18.54
N ILE A 11 -7.91 -7.28 -18.65
CA ILE A 11 -6.64 -6.58 -18.48
C ILE A 11 -6.50 -5.68 -19.71
N ALA A 12 -7.04 -4.46 -19.61
CA ALA A 12 -7.03 -3.46 -20.67
C ALA A 12 -5.66 -3.41 -21.37
N THR A 13 -5.64 -3.83 -22.64
CA THR A 13 -4.44 -3.83 -23.48
C THR A 13 -4.04 -2.42 -23.90
N ASP A 14 -4.93 -1.44 -23.74
CA ASP A 14 -4.65 -0.04 -23.93
C ASP A 14 -4.62 0.66 -22.56
N ARG A 15 -3.46 1.19 -22.19
CA ARG A 15 -3.34 2.16 -21.08
C ARG A 15 -4.42 3.21 -21.32
N HIS A 16 -5.40 3.34 -20.43
CA HIS A 16 -6.49 4.30 -20.62
C HIS A 16 -5.89 5.66 -21.01
N SER A 17 -6.13 6.09 -22.25
CA SER A 17 -5.78 7.43 -22.68
C SER A 17 -6.61 8.36 -21.81
N ILE A 18 -5.95 9.06 -20.89
CA ILE A 18 -6.61 10.11 -20.10
C ILE A 18 -7.11 11.14 -21.12
N ASN A 19 -8.40 11.09 -21.46
CA ASN A 19 -8.99 12.09 -22.32
C ASN A 19 -8.81 13.44 -21.64
N SER A 20 -8.22 14.40 -22.37
CA SER A 20 -7.87 15.73 -21.86
C SER A 20 -9.05 16.56 -21.35
N SER A 21 -10.29 16.07 -21.50
CA SER A 21 -11.53 16.67 -21.02
C SER A 21 -11.89 16.33 -19.58
N ASP A 22 -11.36 15.23 -19.01
CA ASP A 22 -11.55 14.89 -17.59
C ASP A 22 -10.32 15.33 -16.80
N LYS A 23 -10.38 16.52 -16.21
CA LYS A 23 -9.37 16.89 -15.21
C LYS A 23 -9.39 15.83 -14.10
N PRO A 24 -8.24 15.20 -13.77
CA PRO A 24 -8.18 14.27 -12.65
C PRO A 24 -8.75 14.96 -11.43
N LYS A 25 -9.79 14.39 -10.84
CA LYS A 25 -10.36 14.96 -9.63
C LYS A 25 -9.25 14.91 -8.56
N GLU A 26 -9.00 16.02 -7.88
CA GLU A 26 -7.93 16.14 -6.89
C GLU A 26 -7.98 14.98 -5.87
N VAL A 27 -6.88 14.23 -5.76
CA VAL A 27 -6.75 13.07 -4.87
C VAL A 27 -6.00 13.52 -3.63
N THR A 28 -6.71 13.67 -2.52
CA THR A 28 -6.16 14.10 -1.23
C THR A 28 -6.42 13.04 -0.16
N PHE A 29 -5.60 13.03 0.89
CA PHE A 29 -5.78 12.15 2.05
C PHE A 29 -7.23 12.19 2.58
N ASN A 30 -7.77 13.39 2.84
CA ASN A 30 -9.11 13.56 3.40
C ASN A 30 -10.20 12.99 2.48
N ARG A 31 -10.02 13.12 1.17
CA ARG A 31 -10.99 12.59 0.21
C ARG A 31 -10.99 11.07 0.19
N VAL A 32 -9.81 10.46 0.12
CA VAL A 32 -9.69 8.99 0.11
C VAL A 32 -10.18 8.41 1.44
N HIS A 33 -9.81 9.06 2.57
CA HIS A 33 -10.35 8.73 3.88
C HIS A 33 -11.88 8.82 3.90
N SER A 34 -12.47 9.88 3.34
CA SER A 34 -13.93 10.06 3.29
C SER A 34 -14.65 8.93 2.57
N ILE A 35 -14.06 8.46 1.47
CA ILE A 35 -14.61 7.35 0.69
C ILE A 35 -14.55 6.04 1.47
N LEU A 36 -13.44 5.79 2.18
CA LEU A 36 -13.20 4.52 2.87
C LEU A 36 -13.88 4.43 4.24
N TYR A 37 -13.88 5.53 4.99
CA TYR A 37 -14.14 5.55 6.44
C TYR A 37 -15.13 6.63 6.88
N GLY A 38 -15.64 7.45 5.97
CA GLY A 38 -16.47 8.60 6.32
C GLY A 38 -15.65 9.76 6.88
N ASP A 39 -16.25 10.53 7.79
CA ASP A 39 -15.75 11.86 8.21
C ASP A 39 -14.21 11.90 8.48
N PRO A 40 -13.43 12.64 7.66
CA PRO A 40 -11.97 12.67 7.76
C PRO A 40 -11.45 13.39 9.01
N SER A 41 -12.31 14.14 9.72
CA SER A 41 -11.94 14.76 11.00
C SER A 41 -11.86 13.75 12.15
N THR A 42 -12.51 12.59 12.02
CA THR A 42 -12.74 11.67 13.13
C THR A 42 -11.59 10.69 13.38
N LYS A 43 -10.59 10.60 12.48
CA LYS A 43 -9.39 9.74 12.56
C LYS A 43 -9.64 8.35 13.18
N LEU A 44 -10.82 7.77 12.96
CA LEU A 44 -11.33 6.61 13.72
C LEU A 44 -10.40 5.39 13.62
N ILE A 45 -9.67 5.28 12.52
CA ILE A 45 -8.66 4.26 12.24
C ILE A 45 -7.58 4.24 13.35
N TYR A 46 -7.10 5.42 13.77
CA TYR A 46 -5.98 5.58 14.68
C TYR A 46 -6.41 5.81 16.12
N ASP A 47 -7.56 6.44 16.34
CA ASP A 47 -8.03 6.86 17.67
C ASP A 47 -8.31 5.69 18.62
N ASN A 48 -8.63 4.51 18.09
CA ASN A 48 -8.84 3.30 18.89
C ASN A 48 -7.61 2.39 18.99
N ALA A 49 -6.48 2.76 18.36
CA ALA A 49 -5.31 1.89 18.25
C ALA A 49 -4.74 1.43 19.60
N GLN A 50 -4.78 2.31 20.61
CA GLN A 50 -4.29 2.02 21.96
C GLN A 50 -5.07 0.92 22.68
N LYS A 51 -6.27 0.57 22.20
CA LYS A 51 -7.10 -0.50 22.79
C LYS A 51 -6.68 -1.90 22.32
N TYR A 52 -5.76 -2.02 21.36
CA TYR A 52 -5.46 -3.29 20.71
C TYR A 52 -4.21 -3.97 21.32
N PHE A 53 -4.45 -5.03 22.08
CA PHE A 53 -3.48 -6.07 22.43
C PHE A 53 -2.19 -5.62 23.16
N ASN A 54 -2.17 -4.44 23.80
CA ASN A 54 -1.01 -3.87 24.50
C ASN A 54 0.29 -3.82 23.65
N LYS A 55 0.15 -3.69 22.32
CA LYS A 55 1.30 -3.62 21.42
C LYS A 55 2.12 -2.35 21.64
N THR A 56 3.43 -2.47 21.52
CA THR A 56 4.38 -1.35 21.55
C THR A 56 4.97 -1.12 20.16
N PHE A 57 5.67 0.00 19.98
CA PHE A 57 6.41 0.26 18.76
C PHE A 57 7.39 -0.90 18.47
N ASP A 58 7.35 -1.42 17.24
CA ASP A 58 8.22 -2.50 16.78
C ASP A 58 8.41 -2.46 15.27
N GLN A 59 9.62 -2.10 14.84
CA GLN A 59 10.04 -2.14 13.43
C GLN A 59 11.12 -3.20 13.17
N THR A 60 11.22 -4.22 14.02
CA THR A 60 12.28 -5.26 13.93
C THR A 60 12.02 -6.29 12.83
N TYR A 61 10.90 -6.20 12.12
CA TYR A 61 10.63 -7.09 10.98
C TYR A 61 11.75 -6.97 9.93
N PRO A 62 12.44 -8.09 9.60
CA PRO A 62 13.70 -8.01 8.86
C PRO A 62 13.53 -7.95 7.33
N HIS A 63 12.34 -8.27 6.81
CA HIS A 63 12.08 -8.35 5.37
C HIS A 63 11.45 -7.05 4.86
N THR A 64 12.19 -5.94 5.04
CA THR A 64 11.89 -4.67 4.39
C THR A 64 13.18 -4.18 3.75
N PHE A 65 13.29 -4.26 2.42
CA PHE A 65 14.51 -3.89 1.74
C PHE A 65 14.49 -2.48 1.14
N LEU A 66 13.32 -1.83 1.09
CA LEU A 66 13.24 -0.40 0.77
C LEU A 66 14.17 0.42 1.68
N LYS A 67 15.04 1.24 1.07
CA LYS A 67 15.94 2.17 1.75
C LYS A 67 15.51 3.62 1.51
N GLU A 68 15.78 4.47 2.50
CA GLU A 68 15.40 5.90 2.47
C GLU A 68 16.04 6.63 1.28
N ASP A 69 17.31 6.37 0.98
CA ASP A 69 18.06 6.99 -0.12
C ASP A 69 17.52 6.58 -1.50
N ILE A 70 17.11 5.32 -1.67
CA ILE A 70 16.42 4.84 -2.88
C ILE A 70 15.11 5.60 -3.05
N PHE A 71 14.28 5.67 -2.01
CA PHE A 71 13.01 6.37 -2.08
C PHE A 71 13.19 7.87 -2.36
N ILE A 72 14.15 8.53 -1.71
CA ILE A 72 14.52 9.93 -1.98
C ILE A 72 14.92 10.12 -3.44
N SER A 73 15.72 9.20 -4.00
CA SER A 73 16.14 9.28 -5.40
C SER A 73 14.94 9.18 -6.35
N ILE A 74 13.99 8.30 -6.08
CA ILE A 74 12.75 8.15 -6.87
C ILE A 74 11.94 9.44 -6.84
N ILE A 75 11.61 9.97 -5.65
CA ILE A 75 10.75 11.16 -5.53
C ILE A 75 11.40 12.42 -6.09
N GLN A 76 12.73 12.55 -6.03
CA GLN A 76 13.46 13.67 -6.64
C GLN A 76 13.33 13.68 -8.18
N ASN A 77 13.21 12.51 -8.81
CA ASN A 77 12.97 12.40 -10.24
C ASN A 77 11.50 12.65 -10.60
N ILE A 78 10.56 12.24 -9.74
CA ILE A 78 9.12 12.28 -10.05
C ILE A 78 8.46 13.60 -9.70
N HIS A 79 8.81 14.20 -8.56
CA HIS A 79 8.13 15.39 -8.06
C HIS A 79 8.17 16.59 -9.03
N PRO A 80 9.30 16.93 -9.70
CA PRO A 80 9.34 18.02 -10.67
C PRO A 80 8.48 17.78 -11.92
N LEU A 81 8.19 16.51 -12.26
CA LEU A 81 7.44 16.14 -13.46
C LEU A 81 5.94 16.10 -13.21
N LEU A 82 5.53 15.56 -12.06
CA LEU A 82 4.13 15.22 -11.80
C LEU A 82 3.52 15.95 -10.59
N ASN A 83 4.30 16.74 -9.87
CA ASN A 83 3.92 17.31 -8.57
C ASN A 83 3.41 16.20 -7.62
N LEU A 84 4.35 15.44 -7.05
CA LEU A 84 4.06 14.29 -6.17
C LEU A 84 3.03 14.65 -5.09
N GLN A 85 1.95 13.85 -5.01
CA GLN A 85 0.87 14.02 -4.03
C GLN A 85 0.27 12.69 -3.54
N PHE A 86 0.23 11.67 -4.39
CA PHE A 86 -0.45 10.42 -4.12
C PHE A 86 0.43 9.21 -4.47
N ILE A 87 0.76 8.45 -3.43
CA ILE A 87 1.54 7.22 -3.50
C ILE A 87 0.65 6.06 -3.05
N VAL A 88 0.83 4.90 -3.68
CA VAL A 88 0.23 3.65 -3.23
C VAL A 88 1.33 2.68 -2.82
N GLU A 89 1.16 2.08 -1.66
CA GLU A 89 1.90 0.90 -1.21
C GLU A 89 0.96 -0.30 -1.24
N VAL A 90 1.44 -1.43 -1.73
CA VAL A 90 0.70 -2.69 -1.79
C VAL A 90 1.55 -3.74 -1.10
N GLY A 91 1.07 -4.27 0.02
CA GLY A 91 1.90 -5.02 0.95
C GLY A 91 2.64 -4.07 1.90
N SER A 92 2.10 -3.95 3.11
CA SER A 92 2.54 -2.97 4.11
C SER A 92 3.07 -3.64 5.38
N PHE A 93 2.57 -4.83 5.70
CA PHE A 93 2.89 -5.62 6.88
C PHE A 93 2.93 -4.76 8.16
N THR A 94 4.06 -4.71 8.89
CA THR A 94 4.21 -3.87 10.09
C THR A 94 4.47 -2.39 9.80
N GLY A 95 4.57 -1.99 8.53
CA GLY A 95 4.64 -0.60 8.08
C GLY A 95 6.04 0.00 8.05
N ASN A 96 7.08 -0.82 7.92
CA ASN A 96 8.47 -0.33 7.87
C ASN A 96 8.72 0.54 6.61
N SER A 97 8.34 0.04 5.43
CA SER A 97 8.40 0.78 4.16
C SER A 97 7.50 2.02 4.17
N ALA A 98 6.24 1.87 4.62
CA ALA A 98 5.31 2.98 4.85
C ALA A 98 5.92 4.08 5.72
N SER A 99 6.64 3.69 6.78
CA SER A 99 7.28 4.63 7.68
C SER A 99 8.44 5.37 7.05
N ILE A 100 9.27 4.68 6.25
CA ILE A 100 10.35 5.32 5.48
C ILE A 100 9.75 6.36 4.54
N MET A 101 8.76 5.96 3.73
CA MET A 101 8.10 6.87 2.79
C MET A 101 7.43 8.04 3.51
N GLY A 102 6.65 7.77 4.55
CA GLY A 102 5.94 8.77 5.33
C GLY A 102 6.87 9.80 5.98
N ASN A 103 8.00 9.36 6.55
CA ASN A 103 8.97 10.27 7.17
C ASN A 103 9.64 11.20 6.15
N VAL A 104 9.93 10.72 4.94
CA VAL A 104 10.48 11.54 3.85
C VAL A 104 9.44 12.55 3.37
N LEU A 105 8.21 12.10 3.11
CA LEU A 105 7.12 12.98 2.64
C LEU A 105 6.78 14.06 3.67
N LYS A 106 6.72 13.70 4.96
CA LYS A 106 6.45 14.63 6.06
C LYS A 106 7.40 15.82 6.10
N LYS A 107 8.67 15.57 5.81
CA LYS A 107 9.73 16.59 5.90
C LYS A 107 9.76 17.52 4.70
N SER A 108 9.49 16.99 3.50
CA SER A 108 9.88 17.66 2.25
C SER A 108 8.76 17.79 1.21
N TYR A 109 7.63 17.11 1.40
CA TYR A 109 6.55 17.05 0.40
C TYR A 109 5.17 17.20 1.07
N PRO A 110 4.87 18.37 1.68
CA PRO A 110 3.61 18.60 2.37
C PRO A 110 2.42 18.41 1.42
N GLY A 111 1.36 17.78 1.92
CA GLY A 111 0.17 17.43 1.13
C GLY A 111 0.28 16.11 0.38
N SER A 112 1.48 15.50 0.30
CA SER A 112 1.63 14.12 -0.18
C SER A 112 1.19 13.10 0.86
N PHE A 113 0.61 11.99 0.42
CA PHE A 113 0.24 10.87 1.28
C PHE A 113 0.43 9.52 0.59
N VAL A 114 0.47 8.46 1.41
CA VAL A 114 0.56 7.07 0.99
C VAL A 114 -0.72 6.34 1.38
N LEU A 115 -1.38 5.70 0.42
CA LEU A 115 -2.42 4.71 0.67
C LEU A 115 -1.76 3.32 0.75
N CYS A 116 -1.87 2.69 1.92
CA CYS A 116 -1.31 1.38 2.21
C CYS A 116 -2.39 0.30 2.07
N ILE A 117 -2.28 -0.55 1.05
CA ILE A 117 -3.23 -1.61 0.73
C ILE A 117 -2.62 -2.94 1.19
N ASP A 118 -3.23 -3.58 2.18
CA ASP A 118 -2.78 -4.88 2.67
C ASP A 118 -3.97 -5.65 3.28
N THR A 119 -3.88 -6.97 3.32
CA THR A 119 -4.80 -7.82 4.09
C THR A 119 -4.43 -7.90 5.57
N TRP A 120 -3.14 -7.71 5.88
CA TRP A 120 -2.48 -8.02 7.16
C TRP A 120 -2.62 -9.48 7.61
N LEU A 121 -2.88 -10.38 6.66
CA LEU A 121 -2.97 -11.83 6.92
C LEU A 121 -1.62 -12.54 6.75
N GLY A 122 -0.60 -11.84 6.24
CA GLY A 122 0.70 -12.41 5.86
C GLY A 122 0.60 -13.35 4.66
N ASP A 123 1.76 -13.82 4.21
CA ASP A 123 1.89 -14.69 3.04
C ASP A 123 1.75 -16.19 3.38
N LEU A 124 1.71 -17.03 2.34
CA LEU A 124 1.61 -18.50 2.48
C LEU A 124 2.72 -19.09 3.36
N ASN A 125 3.96 -18.62 3.21
CA ASN A 125 5.11 -19.10 3.97
C ASN A 125 4.91 -18.85 5.46
N MET A 126 4.36 -17.70 5.86
CA MET A 126 4.00 -17.41 7.26
C MET A 126 2.98 -18.40 7.83
N TRP A 127 2.09 -18.95 7.02
CA TRP A 127 1.09 -19.93 7.47
C TRP A 127 1.63 -21.36 7.56
N VAL A 128 2.52 -21.75 6.66
CA VAL A 128 3.03 -23.13 6.59
C VAL A 128 4.34 -23.34 7.35
N ASN A 129 5.10 -22.29 7.63
CA ASN A 129 6.40 -22.37 8.30
C ASN A 129 6.35 -21.76 9.71
N LYS A 130 6.49 -22.62 10.73
CA LYS A 130 6.41 -22.24 12.15
C LYS A 130 7.46 -21.24 12.61
N VAL A 131 8.60 -21.12 11.90
CA VAL A 131 9.66 -20.17 12.25
C VAL A 131 9.23 -18.74 11.91
N VAL A 132 8.61 -18.54 10.75
CA VAL A 132 8.14 -17.23 10.28
C VAL A 132 6.72 -16.92 10.75
N TRP A 133 5.91 -17.94 11.06
CA TRP A 133 4.55 -17.82 11.62
C TRP A 133 4.47 -16.88 12.82
N LYS A 134 5.50 -16.84 13.67
CA LYS A 134 5.57 -15.95 14.84
C LYS A 134 5.39 -14.47 14.47
N HIS A 135 5.75 -14.07 13.24
CA HIS A 135 5.60 -12.69 12.76
C HIS A 135 4.14 -12.30 12.56
N LEU A 136 3.22 -13.24 12.33
CA LEU A 136 1.79 -12.97 12.27
C LEU A 136 1.22 -12.44 13.59
N SER A 137 1.93 -12.70 14.71
CA SER A 137 1.52 -12.31 16.07
C SER A 137 0.04 -12.65 16.29
N VAL A 138 -0.27 -13.92 16.46
CA VAL A 138 -1.66 -14.38 16.45
C VAL A 138 -2.33 -14.17 17.82
N SER A 139 -3.57 -13.66 17.84
CA SER A 139 -4.38 -13.49 19.06
C SER A 139 -4.97 -14.82 19.56
N GLU A 140 -5.57 -14.80 20.75
CA GLU A 140 -6.17 -16.00 21.38
C GLU A 140 -7.25 -16.67 20.52
N ASP A 141 -7.96 -15.89 19.69
CA ASP A 141 -8.96 -16.35 18.72
C ASP A 141 -8.36 -16.71 17.35
N SER A 142 -7.04 -16.90 17.27
CA SER A 142 -6.30 -17.36 16.09
C SER A 142 -6.25 -16.38 14.90
N ARG A 143 -6.49 -15.08 15.13
CA ARG A 143 -6.38 -14.06 14.08
C ARG A 143 -5.00 -13.39 14.08
N PRO A 144 -4.36 -13.16 12.91
CA PRO A 144 -3.18 -12.31 12.85
C PRO A 144 -3.47 -10.92 13.40
N THR A 145 -2.54 -10.35 14.16
CA THR A 145 -2.68 -8.99 14.74
C THR A 145 -1.74 -7.98 14.10
N VAL A 146 -1.17 -8.30 12.93
CA VAL A 146 -0.18 -7.46 12.22
C VAL A 146 -0.74 -6.07 11.92
N TYR A 147 -2.03 -5.97 11.53
CA TYR A 147 -2.69 -4.67 11.30
C TYR A 147 -2.57 -3.73 12.50
N TYR A 148 -2.75 -4.25 13.72
CA TYR A 148 -2.61 -3.45 14.93
C TYR A 148 -1.17 -3.04 15.20
N GLN A 149 -0.19 -3.90 14.84
CA GLN A 149 1.22 -3.52 14.90
C GLN A 149 1.54 -2.37 13.93
N PHE A 150 1.02 -2.44 12.70
CA PHE A 150 1.11 -1.37 11.72
C PHE A 150 0.58 -0.04 12.29
N LEU A 151 -0.66 -0.04 12.82
CA LEU A 151 -1.27 1.18 13.38
C LEU A 151 -0.42 1.78 14.51
N ILE A 152 0.07 0.96 15.43
CA ILE A 152 0.93 1.42 16.53
C ILE A 152 2.22 2.04 16.00
N ASN A 153 2.84 1.44 14.98
CA ASN A 153 4.07 1.96 14.37
C ASN A 153 3.87 3.32 13.69
N ILE A 154 2.77 3.48 12.95
CA ILE A 154 2.41 4.74 12.29
C ILE A 154 2.11 5.84 13.31
N ILE A 155 1.35 5.52 14.37
CA ILE A 155 1.02 6.48 15.43
C ILE A 155 2.27 6.95 16.16
N LYS A 156 3.14 6.01 16.57
CA LYS A 156 4.34 6.34 17.35
C LYS A 156 5.35 7.19 16.57
N GLN A 157 5.31 7.15 15.25
CA GLN A 157 6.12 8.01 14.39
C GLN A 157 5.41 9.30 13.96
N ASN A 158 4.18 9.54 14.42
CA ASN A 158 3.37 10.71 14.07
C ASN A 158 3.10 10.82 12.56
N LEU A 159 2.75 9.69 11.93
CA LEU A 159 2.53 9.60 10.48
C LEU A 159 1.04 9.48 10.10
N THR A 160 0.11 9.70 11.04
CA THR A 160 -1.34 9.49 10.87
C THR A 160 -2.00 10.39 9.81
N GLU A 161 -1.38 11.50 9.44
CA GLU A 161 -1.89 12.42 8.40
C GLU A 161 -1.32 12.14 7.00
N ILE A 162 -0.39 11.19 6.91
CA ILE A 162 0.40 10.92 5.70
C ILE A 162 0.21 9.48 5.26
N ILE A 163 0.00 8.58 6.20
CA ILE A 163 -0.24 7.16 5.92
C ILE A 163 -1.72 6.87 6.12
N LEU A 164 -2.36 6.24 5.14
CA LEU A 164 -3.75 5.82 5.19
C LEU A 164 -3.81 4.31 4.91
N PRO A 165 -4.04 3.44 5.90
CA PRO A 165 -4.19 2.01 5.66
C PRO A 165 -5.59 1.69 5.12
N VAL A 166 -5.68 0.61 4.36
CA VAL A 166 -6.94 -0.02 3.97
C VAL A 166 -6.81 -1.54 3.87
N SER A 167 -7.72 -2.25 4.56
CA SER A 167 -7.72 -3.72 4.60
C SER A 167 -8.37 -4.31 3.35
N MET A 168 -7.56 -4.63 2.35
CA MET A 168 -7.98 -5.19 1.06
C MET A 168 -6.92 -6.15 0.52
N THR A 169 -7.33 -7.13 -0.27
CA THR A 169 -6.38 -7.84 -1.14
C THR A 169 -5.83 -6.87 -2.18
N SER A 170 -4.64 -7.14 -2.68
CA SER A 170 -4.01 -6.36 -3.74
C SER A 170 -4.92 -6.16 -4.97
N ILE A 171 -5.57 -7.23 -5.45
CA ILE A 171 -6.53 -7.16 -6.57
C ILE A 171 -7.75 -6.27 -6.23
N LEU A 172 -8.30 -6.38 -5.01
CA LEU A 172 -9.42 -5.53 -4.59
C LEU A 172 -8.99 -4.05 -4.49
N GLY A 173 -7.79 -3.80 -3.99
CA GLY A 173 -7.18 -2.48 -3.94
C GLY A 173 -7.01 -1.86 -5.33
N ALA A 174 -6.48 -2.63 -6.29
CA ALA A 174 -6.40 -2.20 -7.68
C ALA A 174 -7.77 -1.85 -8.27
N ARG A 175 -8.78 -2.70 -8.04
CA ARG A 175 -10.16 -2.43 -8.50
C ARG A 175 -10.78 -1.21 -7.83
N PHE A 176 -10.50 -0.98 -6.55
CA PHE A 176 -10.91 0.22 -5.83
C PHE A 176 -10.33 1.47 -6.51
N LEU A 177 -9.01 1.49 -6.75
CA LEU A 177 -8.34 2.60 -7.44
C LEU A 177 -8.92 2.83 -8.84
N GLN A 178 -9.14 1.75 -9.61
CA GLN A 178 -9.74 1.84 -10.94
C GLN A 178 -11.15 2.44 -10.91
N THR A 179 -11.99 1.97 -9.98
CA THR A 179 -13.39 2.41 -9.84
C THR A 179 -13.49 3.90 -9.55
N TYR A 180 -12.58 4.44 -8.73
CA TYR A 180 -12.53 5.86 -8.41
C TYR A 180 -11.64 6.68 -9.35
N GLN A 181 -11.03 6.05 -10.35
CA GLN A 181 -10.09 6.66 -11.30
C GLN A 181 -8.94 7.38 -10.58
N PHE A 182 -8.40 6.72 -9.55
CA PHE A 182 -7.25 7.20 -8.79
C PHE A 182 -5.97 6.66 -9.41
N TYR A 183 -5.15 7.57 -9.94
CA TYR A 183 -3.89 7.26 -10.61
C TYR A 183 -2.72 7.78 -9.77
N PRO A 184 -2.06 6.94 -8.95
CA PRO A 184 -0.89 7.35 -8.17
C PRO A 184 0.31 7.69 -9.05
N GLN A 185 1.16 8.60 -8.58
CA GLN A 185 2.43 8.93 -9.25
C GLN A 185 3.52 7.90 -8.95
N VAL A 186 3.43 7.25 -7.80
CA VAL A 186 4.39 6.26 -7.32
C VAL A 186 3.63 5.07 -6.76
N ILE A 187 4.00 3.86 -7.17
CA ILE A 187 3.47 2.60 -6.63
C ILE A 187 4.65 1.77 -6.14
N TYR A 188 4.62 1.41 -4.86
CA TYR A 188 5.50 0.41 -4.26
C TYR A 188 4.74 -0.92 -4.13
N LEU A 189 5.19 -1.96 -4.81
CA LEU A 189 4.55 -3.27 -4.89
C LEU A 189 5.42 -4.32 -4.16
N ASP A 190 4.93 -4.83 -3.04
CA ASP A 190 5.63 -5.74 -2.12
C ASP A 190 4.61 -6.63 -1.38
N SER A 191 3.64 -7.17 -2.13
CA SER A 191 2.50 -7.91 -1.59
C SER A 191 2.56 -9.41 -1.82
N ALA A 192 2.67 -9.85 -3.08
CA ALA A 192 2.74 -11.27 -3.40
C ALA A 192 4.18 -11.74 -3.54
N HIS A 193 4.49 -12.90 -2.97
CA HIS A 193 5.79 -13.59 -3.10
C HIS A 193 5.69 -14.83 -4.01
N GLU A 194 4.67 -14.85 -4.89
CA GLU A 194 4.35 -15.95 -5.81
C GLU A 194 4.32 -15.41 -7.25
N GLN A 195 5.08 -16.03 -8.16
CA GLN A 195 5.32 -15.50 -9.51
C GLN A 195 4.03 -15.14 -10.27
N GLY A 196 3.02 -16.02 -10.19
CA GLY A 196 1.76 -15.84 -10.90
C GLY A 196 0.93 -14.68 -10.36
N GLU A 197 0.91 -14.51 -9.04
CA GLU A 197 0.22 -13.39 -8.39
C GLU A 197 0.95 -12.08 -8.66
N THR A 198 2.27 -12.05 -8.49
CA THR A 198 3.09 -10.86 -8.79
C THR A 198 2.91 -10.38 -10.23
N LEU A 199 2.81 -11.30 -11.21
CA LEU A 199 2.57 -10.93 -12.61
C LEU A 199 1.21 -10.23 -12.80
N ILE A 200 0.16 -10.74 -12.16
CA ILE A 200 -1.18 -10.13 -12.19
C ILE A 200 -1.14 -8.74 -11.54
N GLU A 201 -0.50 -8.62 -10.38
CA GLU A 201 -0.35 -7.35 -9.67
C GLU A 201 0.41 -6.31 -10.51
N LEU A 202 1.56 -6.69 -11.08
CA LEU A 202 2.32 -5.82 -11.98
C LEU A 202 1.45 -5.29 -13.11
N SER A 203 0.65 -6.16 -13.74
CA SER A 203 -0.24 -5.74 -14.82
C SER A 203 -1.35 -4.80 -14.34
N LEU A 204 -1.98 -5.08 -13.20
CA LEU A 204 -3.07 -4.26 -12.66
C LEU A 204 -2.56 -2.87 -12.24
N TYR A 205 -1.46 -2.84 -11.48
CA TYR A 205 -0.92 -1.59 -10.94
C TYR A 205 -0.18 -0.77 -12.00
N TRP A 206 0.42 -1.39 -13.02
CA TRP A 206 0.97 -0.66 -14.17
C TRP A 206 -0.10 0.14 -14.92
N ASN A 207 -1.31 -0.42 -15.04
CA ASN A 207 -2.45 0.25 -15.67
C ASN A 207 -3.04 1.38 -14.81
N LEU A 208 -2.80 1.37 -13.50
CA LEU A 208 -3.21 2.42 -12.56
C LEU A 208 -2.15 3.51 -12.39
N LEU A 209 -0.91 3.28 -12.82
CA LEU A 209 0.16 4.25 -12.68
C LEU A 209 -0.08 5.47 -13.58
N GLN A 210 -0.05 6.67 -12.99
CA GLN A 210 -0.12 7.92 -13.74
C GLN A 210 0.99 7.94 -14.82
N PRO A 211 0.72 8.39 -16.06
CA PRO A 211 1.76 8.52 -17.08
C PRO A 211 2.96 9.36 -16.56
N GLY A 212 4.18 8.82 -16.71
CA GLY A 212 5.41 9.40 -16.16
C GLY A 212 5.72 8.99 -14.71
N GLY A 213 4.82 8.24 -14.06
CA GLY A 213 5.02 7.70 -12.73
C GLY A 213 6.01 6.54 -12.68
N ILE A 214 6.33 6.08 -11.47
CA ILE A 214 7.19 4.93 -11.22
C ILE A 214 6.44 3.84 -10.46
N LEU A 215 6.51 2.61 -10.98
CA LEU A 215 6.19 1.39 -10.26
C LEU A 215 7.50 0.69 -9.93
N PHE A 216 7.68 0.32 -8.67
CA PHE A 216 8.85 -0.39 -8.16
C PHE A 216 8.43 -1.30 -7.00
N GLY A 217 9.32 -2.19 -6.56
CA GLY A 217 8.98 -3.22 -5.57
C GLY A 217 10.20 -3.96 -5.05
N ASP A 218 9.95 -4.97 -4.23
CA ASP A 218 10.98 -5.82 -3.62
C ASP A 218 11.10 -7.20 -4.32
N ASP A 219 11.92 -8.09 -3.76
CA ASP A 219 11.94 -9.54 -4.03
C ASP A 219 12.27 -10.00 -5.45
N TRP A 220 12.89 -9.13 -6.26
CA TRP A 220 13.33 -9.48 -7.63
C TRP A 220 14.19 -10.76 -7.72
N ASN A 221 14.98 -11.05 -6.68
CA ASN A 221 15.88 -12.20 -6.64
C ASN A 221 15.31 -13.40 -5.87
N TRP A 222 14.06 -13.34 -5.39
CA TRP A 222 13.44 -14.47 -4.71
C TRP A 222 13.06 -15.55 -5.71
N ARG A 223 13.40 -16.79 -5.37
CA ARG A 223 12.92 -17.95 -6.12
C ARG A 223 11.50 -18.22 -5.69
N SER A 224 10.56 -17.91 -6.59
CA SER A 224 9.20 -18.42 -6.57
C SER A 224 9.15 -19.85 -7.11
#